data_AF-A0A6G4JB97-F1
#
_entry.id   AF-A0A6G4JB97-F1
#
_cell.length_a   1.000
_cell.length_b   1.000
_cell.length_c   1.000
_cell.angle_alpha   90.00
_cell.angle_beta   90.00
_cell.angle_gamma   90.00
#
_symmetry.space_group_name_H-M   'P 1'
#
loop_
_entity.id
_entity.type
_entity.pdbx_description
1 polymer ?
#
loop_
_entity_poly.entity_id
_entity_poly.type
_entity_poly.pdbx_seq_one_letter_code
_entity_poly.pdbx_strand_id
1 'polypeptide(L)'
;YNLQIATNSQFVLSYDLFQNPTDTRTLIPFLTMIQNTFGYLPEYIVADACYDSEQNYMAIIDDFNKTPLITYVMFIKDKTRKFKSDIFNTQNWKYDELNDEFICPNNKRIGFK
;
A
#
# COMPACT_ATOMS: atom_id res chain seq x y z
N TYR A 1 15.41 10.22 -12.24
CA TYR A 1 15.80 9.31 -11.16
C TYR A 1 15.05 9.69 -9.90
N ASN A 2 14.69 8.69 -9.09
CA ASN A 2 13.94 8.81 -7.86
C ASN A 2 14.83 8.41 -6.68
N LEU A 3 15.14 9.37 -5.79
CA LEU A 3 16.02 9.17 -4.65
C LEU A 3 15.20 8.70 -3.46
N GLN A 4 15.59 7.56 -2.88
CA GLN A 4 14.99 7.05 -1.65
C GLN A 4 15.97 7.13 -0.50
N ILE A 5 15.45 7.45 0.69
CA ILE A 5 16.24 7.66 1.90
C ILE A 5 15.53 6.97 3.07
N ALA A 6 16.25 6.08 3.76
CA ALA A 6 15.81 5.47 5.00
C ALA A 6 16.38 6.26 6.17
N THR A 7 15.51 6.59 7.13
CA THR A 7 15.92 7.33 8.33
C THR A 7 15.43 6.64 9.60
N ASN A 8 16.19 6.78 10.68
CA ASN A 8 15.78 6.35 12.02
C ASN A 8 16.39 7.28 13.06
N SER A 9 15.60 7.73 14.03
CA SER A 9 16.07 8.55 15.15
C SER A 9 16.92 9.76 14.72
N GLN A 10 16.51 10.47 13.66
CA GLN A 10 17.20 11.63 13.05
C GLN A 10 18.49 11.30 12.28
N PHE A 11 18.85 10.02 12.12
CA PHE A 11 19.97 9.59 11.29
C PHE A 11 19.50 9.05 9.95
N VAL A 12 20.29 9.31 8.90
CA VAL A 12 20.15 8.63 7.61
C VAL A 12 20.86 7.29 7.71
N LEU A 13 20.12 6.20 7.50
CA LEU A 13 20.65 4.84 7.55
C LEU A 13 21.09 4.36 6.17
N SER A 14 20.34 4.72 5.13
CA SER A 14 20.60 4.27 3.77
C SER A 14 19.96 5.21 2.76
N TYR A 15 20.49 5.22 1.54
CA TYR A 15 19.91 5.90 0.40
C TYR A 15 20.20 5.13 -0.88
N ASP A 16 19.32 5.23 -1.87
CA ASP A 16 19.55 4.66 -3.20
C ASP A 16 18.78 5.42 -4.28
N LEU A 17 19.23 5.31 -5.53
CA LEU A 17 18.72 6.05 -6.67
C LEU A 17 18.10 5.11 -7.71
N PHE A 18 16.79 5.23 -7.87
CA PHE A 18 16.02 4.37 -8.77
C PHE A 18 15.71 5.07 -10.09
N GLN A 19 15.67 4.30 -11.18
CA GLN A 19 15.20 4.81 -12.48
C GLN A 19 13.66 4.89 -12.55
N ASN A 20 12.96 4.12 -11.72
CA ASN A 20 11.51 4.10 -11.67
C ASN A 20 10.95 5.47 -11.26
N PRO A 21 9.97 6.01 -11.99
CA PRO A 21 9.36 7.30 -11.66
C PRO A 21 8.40 7.23 -10.47
N THR A 22 7.84 6.06 -10.15
CA THR A 22 6.87 5.86 -9.07
C THR A 22 7.48 5.15 -7.87
N ASP A 23 7.19 5.65 -6.67
CA ASP A 23 7.72 5.14 -5.39
C ASP A 23 7.26 3.70 -5.07
N THR A 24 6.06 3.32 -5.47
CA THR A 24 5.54 1.95 -5.26
C THR A 24 6.52 0.85 -5.65
N ARG A 25 7.26 1.01 -6.76
CA ARG A 25 8.19 0.00 -7.28
C ARG A 25 9.61 0.10 -6.72
N THR A 26 9.90 1.11 -5.90
CA THR A 26 11.24 1.30 -5.33
C THR A 26 11.37 0.67 -3.94
N LEU A 27 10.27 0.46 -3.22
CA LEU A 27 10.31 -0.01 -1.82
C LEU A 27 10.97 -1.37 -1.65
N ILE A 28 10.47 -2.40 -2.34
CA ILE A 28 11.01 -3.76 -2.25
C ILE A 28 12.51 -3.80 -2.56
N PRO A 29 12.99 -3.30 -3.72
CA PRO A 29 14.42 -3.34 -4.00
C PRO A 29 15.24 -2.52 -2.99
N PHE A 30 14.69 -1.42 -2.46
CA PHE A 30 15.34 -0.62 -1.43
C PHE A 30 15.47 -1.37 -0.09
N LEU A 31 14.40 -2.02 0.38
CA LEU A 31 14.43 -2.82 1.60
C LEU A 31 15.37 -4.02 1.47
N THR A 32 15.36 -4.71 0.33
CA THR A 32 16.30 -5.80 0.03
C THR A 32 17.74 -5.32 0.08
N MET A 33 18.05 -4.15 -0.49
CA MET A 33 19.38 -3.56 -0.42
C MET A 33 19.80 -3.28 1.03
N ILE A 34 18.92 -2.67 1.83
CA ILE A 34 19.20 -2.39 3.25
C ILE A 34 19.45 -3.68 4.02
N GLN A 35 18.59 -4.69 3.85
CA GLN A 35 18.74 -5.99 4.51
C GLN A 35 20.04 -6.69 4.11
N ASN A 36 20.42 -6.66 2.83
CA ASN A 36 21.68 -7.24 2.37
C ASN A 36 22.91 -6.48 2.91
N THR A 37 22.78 -5.17 3.12
CA THR A 37 23.89 -4.33 3.58
C THR A 37 24.12 -4.44 5.08
N PHE A 38 23.03 -4.41 5.87
CA PHE A 38 23.12 -4.37 7.34
C PHE A 38 22.80 -5.71 8.01
N GLY A 39 22.25 -6.68 7.26
CA GLY A 39 21.83 -7.98 7.78
C GLY A 39 20.52 -7.94 8.58
N TYR A 40 19.92 -6.76 8.77
CA TYR A 40 18.67 -6.62 9.52
C TYR A 40 17.80 -5.47 8.98
N LEU A 41 16.49 -5.58 9.23
CA LEU A 41 15.50 -4.52 9.04
C LEU A 41 14.78 -4.24 10.37
N PRO A 42 14.47 -2.97 10.69
CA PRO A 42 13.65 -2.62 11.84
C PRO A 42 12.28 -3.30 11.80
N GLU A 43 11.71 -3.56 12.98
CA GLU A 43 10.39 -4.22 13.11
C GLU A 43 9.28 -3.49 12.36
N TYR A 44 9.30 -2.16 12.42
CA TYR A 44 8.30 -1.31 11.78
C TYR A 44 8.89 -0.65 10.55
N ILE A 45 8.26 -0.88 9.39
CA ILE A 45 8.58 -0.21 8.14
C ILE A 45 7.55 0.91 7.93
N VAL A 46 7.97 2.15 8.14
CA VAL A 46 7.11 3.33 7.98
C VAL A 46 7.40 3.97 6.63
N ALA A 47 6.35 4.22 5.85
CA ALA A 47 6.47 4.90 4.56
C ALA A 47 5.26 5.80 4.26
N ASP A 48 5.43 6.73 3.33
CA ASP A 48 4.35 7.58 2.86
C ASP A 48 3.32 6.81 2.02
N ALA A 49 2.22 7.47 1.66
CA ALA A 49 1.16 6.86 0.88
C ALA A 49 1.55 6.54 -0.58
N CYS A 50 2.60 7.15 -1.12
CA CYS A 50 3.06 6.83 -2.48
C CYS A 50 3.64 5.41 -2.58
N TYR A 51 3.91 4.77 -1.45
CA TYR A 51 4.30 3.37 -1.34
C TYR A 51 3.15 2.38 -1.18
N ASP A 52 1.91 2.87 -1.05
CA ASP A 52 0.71 2.06 -0.87
C ASP A 52 0.48 1.15 -2.08
N SER A 53 0.75 -0.14 -1.91
CA SER A 53 0.41 -1.17 -2.88
C SER A 53 0.37 -2.53 -2.19
N GLU A 54 -0.58 -3.39 -2.59
CA GLU A 54 -0.73 -4.75 -2.07
C GLU A 54 0.59 -5.52 -2.11
N GLN A 55 1.33 -5.40 -3.22
CA GLN A 55 2.64 -6.01 -3.42
C GLN A 55 3.65 -5.60 -2.35
N ASN A 56 3.67 -4.32 -1.97
CA ASN A 56 4.55 -3.83 -0.92
C ASN A 56 4.14 -4.34 0.46
N TYR A 57 2.84 -4.41 0.78
CA TYR A 57 2.39 -4.98 2.05
C TYR A 57 2.74 -6.47 2.16
N MET A 58 2.45 -7.25 1.12
CA MET A 58 2.77 -8.68 1.08
C MET A 58 4.26 -8.91 1.25
N ALA A 59 5.11 -8.18 0.52
CA ALA A 59 6.56 -8.32 0.68
C ALA A 59 7.03 -8.01 2.12
N ILE A 60 6.50 -6.94 2.74
CA ILE A 60 6.87 -6.57 4.12
C ILE A 60 6.45 -7.64 5.12
N ILE A 61 5.25 -8.20 4.98
CA ILE A 61 4.68 -9.17 5.93
C ILE A 61 5.26 -10.58 5.67
N ASP A 62 5.24 -11.04 4.44
CA ASP A 62 5.52 -12.43 4.09
C ASP A 62 7.03 -12.67 3.85
N ASP A 63 7.69 -11.78 3.11
CA ASP A 63 9.10 -11.98 2.73
C ASP A 63 10.05 -11.44 3.81
N PHE A 64 9.77 -10.24 4.33
CA PHE A 64 10.64 -9.58 5.32
C PHE A 64 10.23 -9.89 6.78
N ASN A 65 9.03 -10.42 7.01
CA ASN A 65 8.45 -10.69 8.32
C ASN A 65 8.52 -9.46 9.25
N LYS A 66 7.99 -8.33 8.75
CA LYS A 66 7.94 -7.02 9.42
C LYS A 66 6.53 -6.45 9.42
N THR A 67 6.34 -5.40 10.22
CA THR A 67 5.07 -4.70 10.33
C THR A 67 5.05 -3.44 9.44
N PRO A 68 4.23 -3.39 8.37
CA PRO A 68 4.10 -2.21 7.54
C PRO A 68 3.23 -1.14 8.22
N LEU A 69 3.74 0.09 8.28
CA LEU A 69 3.03 1.29 8.72
C LEU A 69 3.00 2.30 7.56
N ILE A 70 2.29 1.94 6.50
CA ILE A 70 2.15 2.73 5.28
C ILE A 70 0.76 3.38 5.29
N THR A 71 0.71 4.66 4.92
CA THR A 71 -0.57 5.38 4.88
C THR A 71 -1.37 4.97 3.66
N TYR A 72 -2.59 4.47 3.84
CA TYR A 72 -3.50 4.19 2.73
C TYR A 72 -3.85 5.46 1.94
N VAL A 73 -3.69 5.46 0.61
CA VAL A 73 -3.82 6.66 -0.24
C VAL A 73 -5.21 7.28 -0.16
N MET A 74 -6.27 6.47 -0.16
CA MET A 74 -7.64 6.99 -0.15
C MET A 74 -8.17 7.30 1.26
N PHE A 75 -7.37 7.11 2.31
CA PHE A 75 -7.82 7.23 3.71
C PHE A 75 -8.56 8.54 4.03
N ILE A 76 -8.06 9.66 3.50
CA ILE A 76 -8.71 10.97 3.69
C ILE A 76 -9.97 11.07 2.84
N LYS A 77 -9.89 10.64 1.58
CA LYS A 77 -10.98 10.75 0.60
C LYS A 77 -12.19 9.92 1.02
N ASP A 78 -11.97 8.73 1.54
CA ASP A 78 -13.01 7.77 1.89
C ASP A 78 -13.82 8.22 3.12
N LYS A 79 -13.23 9.11 3.94
CA LYS A 79 -13.94 9.74 5.06
C LYS A 79 -14.90 10.83 4.64
N THR A 80 -14.77 11.38 3.42
CA THR A 80 -15.61 12.50 2.97
C THR A 80 -17.06 12.06 2.74
N ARG A 81 -18.02 12.94 3.08
CA ARG A 81 -19.45 12.67 2.87
C ARG A 81 -19.76 12.34 1.41
N LYS A 82 -19.14 13.08 0.47
CA LYS A 82 -19.31 12.88 -0.96
C LYS A 82 -18.94 11.46 -1.39
N PHE A 83 -17.80 10.95 -0.93
CA PHE A 83 -17.35 9.60 -1.27
C PHE A 83 -18.28 8.52 -0.71
N LYS A 84 -18.71 8.66 0.55
CA LYS A 84 -19.62 7.70 1.21
C LYS A 84 -21.03 7.68 0.63
N SER A 85 -21.52 8.82 0.13
CA SER A 85 -22.86 8.92 -0.45
C SER A 85 -22.91 8.63 -1.95
N ASP A 86 -21.75 8.42 -2.60
CA ASP A 86 -21.69 8.20 -4.04
C ASP A 86 -22.17 6.78 -4.39
N ILE A 87 -23.29 6.70 -5.09
CA ILE A 87 -23.89 5.43 -5.53
C ILE A 87 -23.09 4.77 -6.66
N PHE A 88 -22.28 5.52 -7.40
CA PHE A 88 -21.46 4.98 -8.49
C PHE A 88 -20.13 4.43 -7.99
N ASN A 89 -19.77 4.69 -6.73
CA ASN A 89 -18.61 4.08 -6.12
C ASN A 89 -18.90 2.61 -5.78
N THR A 90 -18.21 1.70 -6.46
CA THR A 90 -18.36 0.25 -6.29
C THR A 90 -18.06 -0.20 -4.85
N GLN A 91 -17.20 0.52 -4.13
CA GLN A 91 -16.88 0.23 -2.73
C GLN A 91 -18.07 0.43 -1.77
N ASN A 92 -19.06 1.23 -2.17
CA ASN A 92 -20.28 1.46 -1.39
C ASN A 92 -21.39 0.44 -1.73
N TRP A 93 -21.17 -0.46 -2.70
CA TRP A 93 -22.17 -1.43 -3.10
C TRP A 93 -22.33 -2.53 -2.05
N LYS A 94 -23.54 -3.10 -1.98
CA LYS A 94 -23.79 -4.21 -1.07
C LYS A 94 -23.08 -5.46 -1.60
N TYR A 95 -22.24 -6.05 -0.77
CA TYR A 95 -21.58 -7.32 -1.06
C TYR A 95 -22.39 -8.49 -0.49
N ASP A 96 -22.57 -9.53 -1.29
CA ASP A 96 -23.21 -10.81 -0.94
C ASP A 96 -22.11 -11.88 -0.81
N GLU A 97 -21.67 -12.12 0.42
CA GLU A 97 -20.59 -13.05 0.76
C GLU A 97 -20.87 -14.50 0.32
N LEU A 98 -22.14 -14.91 0.25
CA LEU A 98 -22.51 -16.29 -0.09
C LEU A 98 -22.29 -16.61 -1.56
N ASN A 99 -22.55 -15.63 -2.43
CA ASN A 99 -22.44 -15.79 -3.87
C ASN A 99 -21.15 -15.15 -4.43
N ASP A 100 -20.39 -14.44 -3.59
CA ASP A 100 -19.23 -13.63 -3.97
C ASP A 100 -19.58 -12.58 -5.05
N GLU A 101 -20.67 -11.84 -4.80
CA GLU A 101 -21.24 -10.88 -5.76
C GLU A 101 -21.46 -9.50 -5.14
N PHE A 102 -21.24 -8.45 -5.93
CA PHE A 102 -21.74 -7.11 -5.62
C PHE A 102 -23.11 -6.86 -6.24
N ILE A 103 -23.98 -6.19 -5.50
CA ILE A 103 -25.29 -5.72 -5.96
C ILE A 103 -25.16 -4.22 -6.26
N CYS A 104 -25.24 -3.87 -7.55
CA CYS A 104 -25.19 -2.47 -7.96
C CYS A 104 -26.51 -1.73 -7.63
N PRO A 105 -26.54 -0.39 -7.66
CA PRO A 105 -27.73 0.40 -7.35
C PRO A 105 -28.93 0.10 -8.25
N ASN A 106 -28.71 -0.48 -9.44
CA ASN A 106 -29.74 -0.91 -10.37
C ASN A 106 -30.15 -2.39 -10.16
N ASN A 107 -29.87 -2.97 -8.99
CA ASN A 107 -30.15 -4.36 -8.62
C ASN A 107 -29.55 -5.43 -9.56
N LYS A 108 -28.48 -5.11 -10.29
CA LYS A 108 -27.73 -6.11 -11.05
C LYS A 108 -26.64 -6.72 -10.17
N ARG A 109 -26.53 -8.03 -10.22
CA ARG A 109 -25.48 -8.82 -9.57
C ARG A 109 -24.24 -8.87 -10.46
N ILE A 110 -23.09 -8.61 -9.86
CA ILE A 110 -21.79 -8.61 -10.52
C ILE A 110 -20.87 -9.49 -9.68
N GLY A 111 -20.62 -10.71 -10.14
CA GLY A 111 -19.65 -11.62 -9.53
C GLY A 111 -18.22 -11.26 -9.93
N PHE A 112 -17.26 -11.66 -9.10
CA PHE A 112 -15.86 -11.68 -9.48
C PHE A 112 -15.64 -12.77 -10.54
N LYS A 113 -14.78 -12.50 -11.52
CA LYS A 113 -14.52 -13.38 -12.66
C LYS A 113 -13.10 -13.90 -12.62
#